data_AF-A0A0R3R7X6-F1
#
_entry.id   AF-A0A0R3R7X6-F1
#
_cell.length_a   1.000
_cell.length_b   1.000
_cell.length_c   1.000
_cell.angle_alpha   90.00
_cell.angle_beta   90.00
_cell.angle_gamma   90.00
#
_symmetry.space_group_name_H-M   'P 1'
#
loop_
_entity.id
_entity.type
_entity.pdbx_description
1 polymer ?
#
loop_
_entity_poly.entity_id
_entity_poly.type
_entity_poly.pdbx_seq_one_letter_code
_entity_poly.pdbx_strand_id
1 'polypeptide(L)'
;MLIANVRSVRLVMNSVMITKSKMHHKCRNIEKPYLRSDVYRVKVPDDKVKWEVVWPEYAPKDFTSSGAIGKPWADSVNVESQKFKWNDVDGLIDRRSYMGKYNLDGTGRPLNPVGRTGLRGRGVLGKWGPNHAAD
;
A
#
# COMPACT_ATOMS: atom_id res chain seq x y z
N MET A 1 -35.73 12.58 -43.16
CA MET A 1 -35.72 12.04 -41.79
C MET A 1 -34.33 11.48 -41.51
N LEU A 2 -33.83 11.81 -40.32
CA LEU A 2 -32.48 11.70 -39.72
C LEU A 2 -31.40 10.84 -40.40
N ILE A 3 -30.27 11.49 -40.69
CA ILE A 3 -28.95 10.86 -40.88
C ILE A 3 -28.34 10.68 -39.48
N ALA A 4 -28.12 9.44 -39.05
CA ALA A 4 -27.58 9.12 -37.74
C ALA A 4 -26.07 9.41 -37.66
N ASN A 5 -25.70 10.30 -36.74
CA ASN A 5 -24.33 10.73 -36.47
C ASN A 5 -23.69 9.75 -35.48
N VAL A 6 -22.87 8.81 -35.96
CA VAL A 6 -22.14 7.88 -35.10
C VAL A 6 -20.85 8.56 -34.64
N ARG A 7 -20.92 9.23 -33.48
CA ARG A 7 -19.72 9.71 -32.78
C ARG A 7 -18.95 8.50 -32.27
N SER A 8 -17.80 8.25 -32.91
CA SER A 8 -16.79 7.31 -32.43
C SER A 8 -16.33 7.72 -31.03
N VAL A 9 -16.79 6.99 -30.01
CA VAL A 9 -16.29 7.13 -28.62
C VAL A 9 -14.86 6.58 -28.61
N ARG A 10 -13.88 7.48 -28.65
CA ARG A 10 -12.46 7.12 -28.49
C ARG A 10 -12.28 6.70 -27.03
N LEU A 11 -12.27 5.39 -26.79
CA LEU A 11 -11.91 4.81 -25.50
C LEU A 11 -10.44 5.17 -25.24
N VAL A 12 -10.20 6.17 -24.40
CA VAL A 12 -8.86 6.49 -23.91
C VAL A 12 -8.50 5.41 -22.90
N MET A 13 -7.87 4.32 -23.37
CA MET A 13 -7.16 3.41 -22.47
C MET A 13 -5.98 4.19 -21.88
N ASN A 14 -6.16 4.66 -20.65
CA ASN A 14 -5.04 5.07 -19.81
C ASN A 14 -4.15 3.84 -19.62
N SER A 15 -3.11 3.73 -20.45
CA SER A 15 -2.04 2.77 -20.27
C SER A 15 -1.27 3.17 -19.01
N VAL A 16 -1.79 2.76 -17.85
CA VAL A 16 -0.99 2.69 -16.63
C VAL A 16 0.17 1.77 -17.00
N MET A 17 1.39 2.31 -17.00
CA MET A 17 2.59 1.49 -17.14
C MET A 17 2.59 0.52 -15.95
N ILE A 18 2.12 -0.70 -16.18
CA ILE A 18 2.26 -1.81 -15.24
C ILE A 18 3.73 -2.17 -15.30
N THR A 19 4.52 -1.52 -14.44
CA THR A 19 5.86 -2.00 -14.16
C THR A 19 5.71 -3.45 -13.73
N LYS A 20 6.40 -4.36 -14.41
CA LYS A 20 6.38 -5.80 -14.12
C LYS A 20 7.13 -6.01 -12.80
N SER A 21 6.46 -5.66 -11.70
CA SER A 21 7.02 -5.70 -10.36
C SER A 21 7.38 -7.14 -10.01
N LYS A 22 8.65 -7.37 -9.64
CA LYS A 22 9.12 -8.68 -9.18
C LYS A 22 8.36 -9.06 -7.91
N MET A 23 7.82 -10.27 -7.87
CA MET A 23 7.09 -10.80 -6.70
C MET A 23 7.92 -10.63 -5.43
N HIS A 24 7.34 -9.96 -4.44
CA HIS A 24 8.00 -9.70 -3.16
C HIS A 24 7.92 -10.90 -2.20
N HIS A 25 9.03 -11.58 -1.93
CA HIS A 25 9.06 -12.74 -1.02
C HIS A 25 9.51 -12.37 0.40
N LYS A 26 10.51 -11.49 0.55
CA LYS A 26 11.08 -11.14 1.87
C LYS A 26 10.04 -10.62 2.86
N CYS A 27 9.11 -9.78 2.40
CA CYS A 27 8.05 -9.20 3.23
C CYS A 27 6.82 -10.10 3.40
N ARG A 28 6.87 -11.37 2.99
CA ARG A 28 5.83 -12.38 3.21
C ARG A 28 6.33 -13.59 4.03
N ASN A 29 7.55 -13.54 4.56
CA ASN A 29 8.12 -14.62 5.37
C ASN A 29 7.27 -14.84 6.65
N ILE A 30 6.82 -16.07 6.85
CA ILE A 30 6.00 -16.51 8.00
C ILE A 30 6.78 -17.35 9.03
N GLU A 31 8.01 -17.76 8.71
CA GLU A 31 8.84 -18.63 9.55
C GLU A 31 9.41 -17.91 10.77
N LYS A 32 9.45 -16.58 10.72
CA LYS A 32 9.92 -15.72 11.80
C LYS A 32 8.94 -14.58 12.06
N PRO A 33 8.90 -14.05 13.29
CA PRO A 33 8.03 -12.93 13.59
C PRO A 33 8.54 -11.67 12.87
N TYR A 34 7.64 -10.69 12.76
CA TYR A 34 7.97 -9.36 12.25
C TYR A 34 9.05 -8.72 13.13
N LEU A 35 9.92 -7.93 12.50
CA LEU A 35 11.09 -7.33 13.12
C LEU A 35 10.77 -6.69 14.50
N ARG A 36 11.52 -7.11 15.52
CA ARG A 36 11.42 -6.62 16.92
C ARG A 36 10.02 -6.79 17.53
N SER A 37 9.39 -7.94 17.26
CA SER A 37 8.07 -8.29 17.81
C SER A 37 7.91 -9.80 17.88
N ASP A 38 6.81 -10.25 18.50
CA ASP A 38 6.33 -11.65 18.46
C ASP A 38 5.13 -11.81 17.48
N VAL A 39 4.97 -10.87 16.54
CA VAL A 39 3.84 -10.84 15.61
C VAL A 39 4.18 -11.55 14.31
N TYR A 40 3.41 -12.59 13.98
CA TYR A 40 3.58 -13.33 12.73
C TYR A 40 2.67 -12.80 11.62
N ARG A 41 3.16 -12.94 10.38
CA ARG A 41 2.39 -12.64 9.18
C ARG A 41 1.43 -13.78 8.87
N VAL A 42 0.26 -13.45 8.33
CA VAL A 42 -0.61 -14.43 7.68
C VAL A 42 0.07 -14.90 6.40
N LYS A 43 0.04 -16.21 6.13
CA LYS A 43 0.53 -16.77 4.87
C LYS A 43 -0.25 -16.17 3.71
N VAL A 44 0.46 -15.56 2.76
CA VAL A 44 -0.12 -15.04 1.51
C VAL A 44 0.36 -15.91 0.36
N PRO A 45 -0.48 -16.81 -0.18
CA PRO A 45 -0.20 -17.58 -1.39
C PRO A 45 0.15 -16.66 -2.58
N ASP A 46 0.99 -17.13 -3.50
CA ASP A 46 1.49 -16.34 -4.63
C ASP A 46 0.37 -15.84 -5.56
N ASP A 47 -0.67 -16.65 -5.75
CA ASP A 47 -1.88 -16.31 -6.52
C ASP A 47 -2.80 -15.31 -5.80
N LYS A 48 -2.58 -15.06 -4.50
CA LYS A 48 -3.34 -14.12 -3.68
C LYS A 48 -2.59 -12.82 -3.35
N VAL A 49 -1.38 -12.63 -3.88
CA VAL A 49 -0.57 -11.43 -3.60
C VAL A 49 -1.23 -10.16 -4.16
N LYS A 50 -1.72 -10.21 -5.39
CA LYS A 50 -2.32 -9.07 -6.10
C LYS A 50 -3.61 -8.60 -5.43
N TRP A 51 -3.73 -7.31 -5.15
CA TRP A 51 -4.90 -6.74 -4.45
C TRP A 51 -6.21 -6.96 -5.21
N GLU A 52 -6.15 -7.02 -6.54
CA GLU A 52 -7.27 -7.24 -7.45
C GLU A 52 -7.88 -8.64 -7.28
N VAL A 53 -7.11 -9.60 -6.74
CA VAL A 53 -7.61 -10.93 -6.43
C VAL A 53 -8.47 -10.83 -5.18
N VAL A 54 -9.75 -11.14 -5.34
CA VAL A 54 -10.73 -11.18 -4.25
C VAL A 54 -10.31 -12.26 -3.24
N TRP A 55 -10.23 -11.84 -1.98
CA TRP A 55 -9.88 -12.71 -0.87
C TRP A 55 -10.52 -12.19 0.43
N PRO A 56 -11.82 -12.46 0.65
CA PRO A 56 -12.58 -11.92 1.77
C PRO A 56 -12.05 -12.37 3.13
N GLU A 57 -11.46 -13.55 3.21
CA GLU A 57 -10.88 -14.11 4.44
C GLU A 57 -9.52 -13.49 4.80
N TYR A 58 -8.99 -12.60 3.97
CA TYR A 58 -7.72 -11.92 4.23
C TYR A 58 -7.85 -10.93 5.40
N ALA A 59 -7.61 -11.43 6.61
CA ALA A 59 -7.67 -10.68 7.86
C ALA A 59 -6.31 -10.69 8.60
N PRO A 60 -5.26 -10.06 8.03
CA PRO A 60 -3.97 -9.97 8.71
C PRO A 60 -4.04 -9.12 9.97
N LYS A 61 -3.22 -9.46 10.97
CA LYS A 61 -3.08 -8.67 12.21
C LYS A 61 -2.64 -7.24 11.89
N ASP A 62 -3.25 -6.27 12.55
CA ASP A 62 -2.84 -4.86 12.52
C ASP A 62 -1.74 -4.65 13.56
N PHE A 63 -0.56 -4.27 13.11
CA PHE A 63 0.61 -4.10 13.97
C PHE A 63 1.37 -2.81 13.63
N THR A 64 1.55 -1.97 14.64
CA THR A 64 2.50 -0.87 14.64
C THR A 64 3.31 -0.97 15.94
N SER A 65 4.63 -0.94 15.82
CA SER A 65 5.55 -1.08 16.95
C SER A 65 5.41 0.11 17.90
N SER A 66 5.38 -0.16 19.21
CA SER A 66 5.40 0.86 20.25
C SER A 66 6.60 1.80 20.14
N GLY A 67 7.71 1.33 19.58
CA GLY A 67 8.90 2.15 19.31
C GLY A 67 8.67 3.27 18.31
N ALA A 68 7.65 3.17 17.46
CA ALA A 68 7.26 4.20 16.49
C ALA A 68 6.07 5.06 16.96
N ILE A 69 5.31 4.63 17.96
CA ILE A 69 4.12 5.35 18.44
C ILE A 69 4.56 6.64 19.16
N GLY A 70 3.97 7.77 18.77
CA GLY A 70 4.20 9.08 19.39
C GLY A 70 5.57 9.69 19.12
N LYS A 71 6.36 9.13 18.19
CA LYS A 71 7.68 9.67 17.84
C LYS A 71 7.55 10.82 16.84
N PRO A 72 8.38 11.87 16.94
CA PRO A 72 8.29 13.04 16.05
C PRO A 72 8.56 12.72 14.57
N TRP A 73 9.32 11.65 14.31
CA TRP A 73 9.59 11.17 12.95
C TRP A 73 8.49 10.25 12.40
N ALA A 74 7.55 9.80 13.24
CA ALA A 74 6.51 8.85 12.85
C ALA A 74 5.17 9.56 12.65
N ASP A 75 4.37 9.05 11.72
CA ASP A 75 2.99 9.48 11.57
C ASP A 75 2.12 8.99 12.76
N SER A 76 0.92 9.55 12.92
CA SER A 76 -0.05 9.00 13.88
C SER A 76 -0.49 7.59 13.49
N VAL A 77 -0.84 6.75 14.47
CA VAL A 77 -1.46 5.43 14.20
C VAL A 77 -2.87 5.63 13.65
N ASN A 78 -3.59 6.65 14.13
CA ASN A 78 -4.89 7.01 13.61
C ASN A 78 -4.73 7.85 12.34
N VAL A 79 -4.97 7.27 11.17
CA VAL A 79 -4.84 7.97 9.89
C VAL A 79 -5.82 9.14 9.77
N GLU A 80 -6.99 9.08 10.40
CA GLU A 80 -8.00 10.14 10.34
C GLU A 80 -7.61 11.38 11.17
N SER A 81 -6.68 11.22 12.12
CA SER A 81 -6.19 12.34 12.95
C SER A 81 -5.35 13.36 12.17
N GLN A 82 -4.97 13.05 10.92
CA GLN A 82 -4.17 13.92 10.07
C GLN A 82 -4.70 13.92 8.63
N LYS A 83 -4.73 15.09 8.01
CA LYS A 83 -5.03 15.22 6.57
C LYS A 83 -3.77 14.98 5.74
N PHE A 84 -3.54 13.73 5.35
CA PHE A 84 -2.41 13.36 4.51
C PHE A 84 -2.63 13.76 3.04
N LYS A 85 -1.58 14.29 2.40
CA LYS A 85 -1.53 14.42 0.93
C LYS A 85 -0.92 13.15 0.32
N TRP A 86 -1.75 12.15 0.08
CA TRP A 86 -1.30 10.89 -0.51
C TRP A 86 -0.85 11.05 -1.96
N ASN A 87 0.16 10.28 -2.36
CA ASN A 87 0.73 10.33 -3.72
C ASN A 87 1.22 11.74 -4.11
N ASP A 88 1.62 12.56 -3.14
CA ASP A 88 2.13 13.92 -3.34
C ASP A 88 3.15 14.29 -2.25
N VAL A 89 3.74 15.48 -2.34
CA VAL A 89 4.59 16.06 -1.30
C VAL A 89 3.71 16.66 -0.19
N ASP A 90 3.83 16.11 1.01
CA ASP A 90 3.07 16.48 2.20
C ASP A 90 3.96 17.27 3.19
N GLY A 91 4.13 18.56 2.91
CA GLY A 91 5.03 19.42 3.66
C GLY A 91 6.48 18.99 3.46
N LEU A 92 7.13 18.51 4.52
CA LEU A 92 8.52 18.01 4.47
C LEU A 92 8.61 16.51 4.13
N ILE A 93 7.48 15.82 3.98
CA ILE A 93 7.43 14.38 3.74
C ILE A 93 7.02 14.13 2.28
N ASP A 94 7.90 13.53 1.48
CA ASP A 94 7.50 13.01 0.18
C ASP A 94 6.71 11.71 0.38
N ARG A 95 5.43 11.71 -0.01
CA ARG A 95 4.56 10.54 0.06
C ARG A 95 4.35 9.92 -1.32
N ARG A 96 5.11 10.31 -2.34
CA ARG A 96 5.05 9.68 -3.66
C ARG A 96 5.85 8.39 -3.65
N SER A 97 5.40 7.40 -4.41
CA SER A 97 6.16 6.18 -4.62
C SER A 97 6.88 6.23 -5.96
N TYR A 98 8.14 5.77 -6.00
CA TYR A 98 8.86 5.55 -7.25
C TYR A 98 8.31 4.37 -8.07
N MET A 99 7.36 3.60 -7.52
CA MET A 99 6.61 2.59 -8.25
C MET A 99 5.32 3.11 -8.90
N GLY A 100 5.08 4.43 -8.87
CA GLY A 100 3.84 5.05 -9.32
C GLY A 100 2.81 5.22 -8.20
N LYS A 101 1.60 5.66 -8.56
CA LYS A 101 0.55 5.93 -7.56
C LYS A 101 0.09 4.65 -6.86
N TYR A 102 -0.06 4.70 -5.54
CA TYR A 102 -0.64 3.63 -4.75
C TYR A 102 -2.09 3.92 -4.37
N ASN A 103 -2.88 2.86 -4.20
CA ASN A 103 -4.27 2.93 -3.76
C ASN A 103 -4.36 3.00 -2.23
N LEU A 104 -5.53 3.41 -1.73
CA LEU A 104 -5.87 3.36 -0.31
C LEU A 104 -6.83 2.19 -0.05
N ASP A 105 -6.77 1.62 1.14
CA ASP A 105 -7.77 0.66 1.61
C ASP A 105 -9.05 1.36 2.07
N GLY A 106 -10.09 0.59 2.41
CA GLY A 106 -11.36 1.13 2.89
C GLY A 106 -11.28 1.92 4.21
N THR A 107 -10.12 1.91 4.88
CA THR A 107 -9.83 2.71 6.08
C THR A 107 -8.94 3.91 5.79
N GLY A 108 -8.75 4.25 4.50
CA GLY A 108 -7.95 5.38 4.06
C GLY A 108 -6.43 5.19 4.17
N ARG A 109 -5.96 3.95 4.39
CA ARG A 109 -4.53 3.65 4.57
C ARG A 109 -3.88 3.22 3.26
N PRO A 110 -2.62 3.61 2.99
CA PRO A 110 -1.90 3.18 1.78
C PRO A 110 -1.78 1.66 1.65
N LEU A 111 -2.13 1.13 0.47
CA LEU A 111 -1.84 -0.25 0.08
C LEU A 111 -0.45 -0.34 -0.54
N ASN A 112 0.30 -1.39 -0.21
CA ASN A 112 1.60 -1.64 -0.83
C ASN A 112 1.40 -1.87 -2.35
N PRO A 113 2.08 -1.10 -3.23
CA PRO A 113 1.92 -1.22 -4.68
C PRO A 113 2.31 -2.59 -5.25
N VAL A 114 3.07 -3.41 -4.49
CA VAL A 114 3.48 -4.75 -4.92
C VAL A 114 2.52 -5.86 -4.49
N GLY A 115 1.59 -5.58 -3.56
CA GLY A 115 0.58 -6.53 -3.12
C GLY A 115 0.52 -6.79 -1.61
N ARG A 116 -0.25 -7.81 -1.24
CA ARG A 116 -0.48 -8.26 0.14
C ARG A 116 0.81 -8.77 0.79
N THR A 117 1.05 -8.37 2.05
CA THR A 117 2.22 -8.79 2.82
C THR A 117 1.89 -9.68 4.03
N GLY A 118 0.62 -9.99 4.28
CA GLY A 118 0.20 -10.78 5.45
C GLY A 118 0.25 -10.03 6.77
N LEU A 119 0.37 -8.70 6.75
CA LEU A 119 0.38 -7.84 7.95
C LEU A 119 -0.22 -6.47 7.60
N ARG A 120 -1.00 -5.90 8.51
CA ARG A 120 -1.50 -4.51 8.44
C ARG A 120 -0.74 -3.62 9.42
N GLY A 121 -0.94 -2.31 9.30
CA GLY A 121 -0.23 -1.31 10.09
C GLY A 121 1.14 -0.98 9.50
N ARG A 122 1.93 -0.19 10.24
CA ARG A 122 3.25 0.28 9.79
C ARG A 122 4.38 -0.66 10.18
N GLY A 123 4.13 -1.63 11.06
CA GLY A 123 5.18 -2.37 11.74
C GLY A 123 6.13 -1.41 12.45
N VAL A 124 7.43 -1.47 12.13
CA VAL A 124 8.45 -0.57 12.71
C VAL A 124 8.64 0.73 11.90
N LEU A 125 7.98 0.90 10.76
CA LEU A 125 8.18 2.06 9.89
C LEU A 125 7.53 3.31 10.48
N GLY A 126 8.15 4.47 10.21
CA GLY A 126 7.65 5.75 10.70
C GLY A 126 6.46 6.25 9.89
N LYS A 127 6.52 6.17 8.57
CA LYS A 127 5.53 6.78 7.67
C LYS A 127 4.52 5.75 7.17
N TRP A 128 3.28 6.20 7.00
CA TRP A 128 2.31 5.47 6.18
C TRP A 128 2.69 5.58 4.71
N GLY A 129 2.62 4.48 3.97
CA GLY A 129 3.03 4.43 2.57
C GLY A 129 4.56 4.33 2.41
N PRO A 130 5.15 4.99 1.40
CA PRO A 130 6.59 4.96 1.14
C PRO A 130 7.43 5.47 2.33
N ASN A 131 8.55 4.81 2.61
CA ASN A 131 9.58 5.28 3.53
C ASN A 131 10.90 5.33 2.74
N HIS A 132 11.29 6.52 2.28
CA HIS A 132 12.43 6.72 1.40
C HIS A 132 13.77 6.51 2.12
N ALA A 133 14.74 5.95 1.40
CA ALA A 133 16.12 5.75 1.84
C ALA A 133 17.07 6.02 0.66
N ALA A 134 18.36 6.23 0.96
CA ALA A 134 19.44 6.35 -0.01
C ALA A 134 20.54 5.34 0.33
N ASP A 135 21.19 4.78 -0.68
CA ASP A 135 22.31 3.83 -0.62
C ASP A 135 23.43 4.38 -1.52
#